data_AF-A0A2L1FFP5-F1
#
_entry.id   AF-A0A2L1FFP5-F1
#
_cell.length_a   1.000
_cell.length_b   1.000
_cell.length_c   1.000
_cell.angle_alpha   90.00
_cell.angle_beta   90.00
_cell.angle_gamma   90.00
#
_symmetry.space_group_name_H-M   'P 1'
#
loop_
_entity.id
_entity.type
_entity.pdbx_description
1 polymer ?
#
loop_
_entity_poly.entity_id
_entity_poly.type
_entity_poly.pdbx_seq_one_letter_code
_entity_poly.pdbx_strand_id
1 'polypeptide(L)'
;MKKLKLISVCLVLIGIGSLSYYIFGQEHRYAKRYAHQFFDYPLPQKTKVMEKGFDHGVLYGGGPSGSGGYPTVAAYMKLSSELSEKEIFEYYHKKHFEIYFEGDETMEKDSKGRIWYEGKNAVKENLSIENNKGRPIQFIIQSKKEFSYPFFISF
;
A
#
# COMPACT_ATOMS: atom_id res chain seq x y z
N MET A 1 -43.71 -2.70 -30.04
CA MET A 1 -43.67 -3.18 -28.64
C MET A 1 -42.49 -4.10 -28.32
N LYS A 2 -42.21 -5.18 -29.09
CA LYS A 2 -41.09 -6.11 -28.81
C LYS A 2 -39.70 -5.43 -28.80
N LYS A 3 -39.43 -4.51 -29.73
CA LYS A 3 -38.16 -3.73 -29.78
C LYS A 3 -37.98 -2.79 -28.56
N LEU A 4 -39.05 -2.11 -28.13
CA LEU A 4 -39.04 -1.27 -26.92
C LEU A 4 -38.81 -2.09 -25.64
N LYS A 5 -39.42 -3.28 -25.55
CA LYS A 5 -39.13 -4.23 -24.45
C LYS A 5 -37.67 -4.70 -24.46
N LEU A 6 -37.11 -5.00 -25.63
CA LEU A 6 -35.70 -5.40 -25.77
C LEU A 6 -34.75 -4.29 -25.32
N ILE A 7 -34.98 -3.04 -25.74
CA ILE A 7 -34.18 -1.87 -25.32
C ILE A 7 -34.25 -1.69 -23.80
N SER A 8 -35.44 -1.80 -23.22
CA SER A 8 -35.62 -1.71 -21.76
C SER A 8 -34.84 -2.79 -21.01
N VAL A 9 -34.85 -4.03 -21.51
CA VAL A 9 -34.07 -5.13 -20.90
C VAL A 9 -32.58 -4.88 -21.00
N CYS A 10 -32.08 -4.40 -22.15
CA CYS A 10 -30.67 -4.04 -22.31
C CYS A 10 -30.24 -2.93 -21.33
N LEU A 11 -31.06 -1.89 -21.15
CA LEU A 11 -30.76 -0.81 -20.20
C LEU A 11 -30.70 -1.31 -18.75
N VAL A 12 -31.60 -2.21 -18.36
CA VAL A 12 -31.59 -2.82 -17.03
C VAL A 12 -30.31 -3.66 -16.83
N LEU A 13 -29.91 -4.46 -17.84
CA LEU A 13 -28.68 -5.26 -17.77
C LEU A 13 -27.42 -4.39 -17.67
N ILE A 14 -27.36 -3.28 -18.41
CA ILE A 14 -26.26 -2.30 -18.30
C ILE A 14 -26.25 -1.68 -16.91
N GLY A 15 -27.41 -1.32 -16.37
CA GLY A 15 -27.55 -0.78 -15.02
C GLY A 15 -27.04 -1.76 -13.95
N ILE A 16 -27.47 -3.02 -14.02
CA ILE A 16 -27.02 -4.09 -13.10
C ILE A 16 -25.51 -4.30 -13.25
N GLY A 17 -24.99 -4.42 -14.47
CA GLY A 17 -23.55 -4.62 -14.71
C GLY A 17 -22.70 -3.49 -14.16
N SER A 18 -23.16 -2.25 -14.35
CA SER A 18 -22.49 -1.05 -13.81
C SER A 18 -22.51 -1.03 -12.28
N LEU A 19 -23.65 -1.37 -11.68
CA LEU A 19 -23.80 -1.45 -10.22
C LEU A 19 -22.93 -2.56 -9.63
N SER A 20 -22.91 -3.74 -10.25
CA SER A 20 -22.05 -4.86 -9.86
C SER A 20 -20.58 -4.46 -9.93
N TYR A 21 -20.12 -3.85 -11.02
CA TYR A 21 -18.74 -3.34 -11.13
C TYR A 21 -18.42 -2.33 -10.02
N TYR A 22 -19.36 -1.44 -9.71
CA TYR A 22 -19.18 -0.46 -8.65
C TYR A 22 -19.05 -1.14 -7.28
N ILE A 23 -19.93 -2.09 -6.95
CA ILE A 23 -19.90 -2.79 -5.66
C ILE A 23 -18.65 -3.66 -5.54
N PHE A 24 -18.36 -4.52 -6.51
CA PHE A 24 -17.24 -5.46 -6.45
C PHE A 24 -15.86 -4.79 -6.60
N GLY A 25 -15.78 -3.63 -7.25
CA GLY A 25 -14.52 -2.89 -7.42
C GLY A 25 -14.20 -1.88 -6.32
N GLN A 26 -15.06 -1.74 -5.31
CA GLN A 26 -14.95 -0.69 -4.29
C GLN A 26 -13.65 -0.77 -3.48
N GLU A 27 -13.23 -1.98 -3.12
CA GLU A 27 -12.01 -2.24 -2.36
C GLU A 27 -10.77 -1.78 -3.12
N HIS A 28 -10.67 -2.20 -4.39
CA HIS A 28 -9.55 -1.83 -5.24
C HIS A 28 -9.47 -0.30 -5.41
N ARG A 29 -10.62 0.37 -5.58
CA ARG A 29 -10.66 1.84 -5.67
C ARG A 29 -10.26 2.52 -4.36
N TYR A 30 -10.72 2.00 -3.22
CA TYR A 30 -10.33 2.51 -1.90
C TYR A 30 -8.81 2.36 -1.70
N ALA A 31 -8.28 1.16 -1.92
CA ALA A 31 -6.86 0.84 -1.79
C ALA A 31 -6.01 1.70 -2.73
N LYS A 32 -6.43 1.85 -3.99
CA LYS A 32 -5.77 2.71 -4.96
C LYS A 32 -5.74 4.17 -4.50
N ARG A 33 -6.87 4.69 -3.99
CA ARG A 33 -6.94 6.06 -3.48
C ARG A 33 -6.02 6.26 -2.27
N TYR A 34 -6.04 5.31 -1.34
CA TYR A 34 -5.15 5.30 -0.17
C TYR A 34 -3.67 5.30 -0.59
N ALA A 35 -3.29 4.40 -1.50
CA ALA A 35 -1.94 4.28 -2.00
C ALA A 35 -1.48 5.55 -2.73
N HIS A 36 -2.34 6.15 -3.55
CA HIS A 36 -2.03 7.42 -4.22
C HIS A 36 -1.76 8.55 -3.22
N GLN A 37 -2.57 8.69 -2.16
CA GLN A 37 -2.31 9.67 -1.11
C GLN A 37 -0.95 9.45 -0.42
N PHE A 38 -0.55 8.20 -0.24
CA PHE A 38 0.77 7.85 0.28
C PHE A 38 1.88 8.16 -0.72
N PHE A 39 1.70 7.87 -2.01
CA PHE A 39 2.69 8.13 -3.07
C PHE A 39 2.93 9.61 -3.34
N ASP A 40 1.96 10.47 -3.02
CA ASP A 40 2.08 11.92 -3.15
C ASP A 40 2.82 12.55 -1.95
N TYR A 41 3.23 11.75 -0.95
CA TYR A 41 4.01 12.24 0.18
C TYR A 41 5.36 12.79 -0.31
N PRO A 42 5.77 14.00 0.10
CA PRO A 42 6.98 14.64 -0.41
C PRO A 42 8.22 13.82 -0.06
N LEU A 43 9.12 13.66 -1.02
CA LEU A 43 10.40 13.00 -0.82
C LEU A 43 11.41 13.98 -0.19
N PRO A 44 12.25 13.53 0.75
CA PRO A 44 13.32 14.36 1.26
C PRO A 44 14.37 14.57 0.15
N GLN A 45 15.16 15.65 0.27
CA GLN A 45 16.15 15.99 -0.75
C GLN A 45 17.09 14.82 -1.02
N LYS A 46 17.58 14.71 -2.27
CA LYS A 46 18.49 13.64 -2.72
C LYS A 46 17.92 12.22 -2.62
N THR A 47 16.59 12.10 -2.55
CA THR A 47 15.89 10.83 -2.59
C THR A 47 15.18 10.64 -3.92
N LYS A 48 15.20 9.42 -4.45
CA LYS A 48 14.51 9.04 -5.70
C LYS A 48 13.65 7.80 -5.45
N VAL A 49 12.48 7.76 -6.10
CA VAL A 49 11.65 6.55 -6.13
C VAL A 49 12.24 5.58 -7.14
N MET A 50 12.46 4.34 -6.70
CA MET A 50 12.88 3.23 -7.57
C MET A 50 11.68 2.41 -7.99
N GLU A 51 10.83 2.06 -7.02
CA GLU A 51 9.64 1.24 -7.23
C GLU A 51 8.55 1.72 -6.26
N LYS A 52 7.29 1.62 -6.68
CA LYS A 52 6.14 1.81 -5.80
C LYS A 52 5.02 0.88 -6.20
N GLY A 53 4.30 0.40 -5.22
CA GLY A 53 3.23 -0.56 -5.43
C GLY A 53 2.26 -0.57 -4.27
N PHE A 54 1.10 -1.17 -4.49
CA PHE A 54 0.18 -1.46 -3.41
C PHE A 54 -0.58 -2.74 -3.69
N ASP A 55 -0.92 -3.42 -2.62
CA ASP A 55 -1.82 -4.58 -2.62
C ASP A 55 -2.90 -4.39 -1.57
N HIS A 56 -4.04 -5.05 -1.76
CA HIS A 56 -5.17 -4.98 -0.84
C HIS A 56 -5.74 -6.34 -0.46
N GLY A 57 -6.30 -6.39 0.74
CA GLY A 57 -6.78 -7.63 1.35
C GLY A 57 -5.66 -8.56 1.78
N VAL A 58 -4.43 -8.06 1.90
CA VAL A 58 -3.33 -8.81 2.55
C VAL A 58 -3.73 -9.08 3.99
N LEU A 59 -3.52 -10.33 4.42
CA LEU A 59 -3.87 -10.80 5.76
C LEU A 59 -2.69 -10.56 6.69
N TYR A 60 -2.52 -9.30 7.04
CA TYR A 60 -1.42 -8.84 7.88
C TYR A 60 -1.59 -9.35 9.33
N GLY A 61 -0.53 -9.84 9.97
CA GLY A 61 -0.57 -10.39 11.34
C GLY A 61 -1.11 -11.84 11.48
N GLY A 62 -1.43 -12.50 10.36
CA GLY A 62 -1.73 -13.94 10.33
C GLY A 62 -0.46 -14.76 10.15
N GLY A 63 0.14 -15.25 11.24
CA GLY A 63 1.24 -16.20 11.14
C GLY A 63 0.83 -17.53 10.46
N PRO A 64 1.78 -18.42 10.13
CA PRO A 64 1.50 -19.70 9.45
C PRO A 64 0.50 -20.63 10.18
N SER A 65 0.17 -20.32 11.44
CA SER A 65 -0.78 -21.05 12.28
C SER A 65 -1.95 -20.20 12.82
N GLY A 66 -2.15 -18.95 12.35
CA GLY A 66 -3.12 -18.01 12.93
C GLY A 66 -4.30 -17.64 12.02
N SER A 67 -5.53 -17.91 12.46
CA SER A 67 -6.74 -17.30 11.92
C SER A 67 -6.92 -15.90 12.52
N GLY A 68 -6.39 -14.83 11.91
CA GLY A 68 -6.51 -13.51 12.52
C GLY A 68 -6.10 -12.27 11.72
N GLY A 69 -5.67 -12.39 10.46
CA GLY A 69 -5.34 -11.21 9.68
C GLY A 69 -6.58 -10.43 9.24
N TYR A 70 -6.63 -9.13 9.54
CA TYR A 70 -7.64 -8.25 8.98
C TYR A 70 -7.27 -7.86 7.54
N PRO A 71 -8.23 -7.78 6.62
CA PRO A 71 -8.00 -7.25 5.29
C PRO A 71 -7.32 -5.88 5.38
N THR A 72 -6.11 -5.81 4.84
CA THR A 72 -5.26 -4.62 4.96
C THR A 72 -4.84 -4.16 3.56
N VAL A 73 -4.72 -2.85 3.38
CA VAL A 73 -4.01 -2.25 2.25
C VAL A 73 -2.56 -2.07 2.67
N ALA A 74 -1.63 -2.59 1.89
CA ALA A 74 -0.20 -2.33 2.04
C ALA A 74 0.27 -1.54 0.82
N ALA A 75 0.65 -0.28 1.03
CA ALA A 75 1.25 0.56 0.01
C ALA A 75 2.71 0.82 0.36
N TYR A 76 3.62 0.67 -0.61
CA TYR A 76 5.06 0.80 -0.38
C TYR A 76 5.75 1.62 -1.46
N MET A 77 6.88 2.22 -1.09
CA MET A 77 7.85 2.82 -2.01
C MET A 77 9.25 2.32 -1.64
N LYS A 78 9.95 1.74 -2.62
CA LYS A 78 11.40 1.57 -2.56
C LYS A 78 12.06 2.86 -3.01
N LEU A 79 12.89 3.39 -2.14
CA LEU A 79 13.56 4.67 -2.29
C LEU A 79 15.07 4.46 -2.28
N SER A 80 15.77 5.30 -3.03
CA SER A 80 17.22 5.42 -2.99
C SER A 80 17.58 6.82 -2.53
N SER A 81 18.48 6.97 -1.54
CA SER A 81 18.85 8.27 -0.99
C SER A 81 20.32 8.37 -0.61
N GLU A 82 20.88 9.57 -0.80
CA GLU A 82 22.21 9.93 -0.27
C GLU A 82 22.17 10.41 1.19
N LEU A 83 20.99 10.47 1.80
CA LEU A 83 20.84 10.84 3.20
C LEU A 83 21.33 9.73 4.13
N SER A 84 21.65 10.10 5.36
CA SER A 84 21.88 9.14 6.43
C SER A 84 20.59 8.43 6.85
N GLU A 85 20.72 7.25 7.45
CA GLU A 85 19.58 6.52 8.01
C GLU A 85 18.84 7.36 9.06
N LYS A 86 19.59 8.12 9.87
CA LYS A 86 19.02 9.04 10.86
C LYS A 86 18.19 10.15 10.21
N GLU A 87 18.66 10.77 9.14
CA GLU A 87 17.90 11.81 8.42
C GLU A 87 16.61 11.23 7.80
N ILE A 88 16.70 10.04 7.21
CA ILE A 88 15.54 9.32 6.64
C ILE A 88 14.52 9.01 7.74
N PHE A 89 14.96 8.44 8.85
CA PHE A 89 14.12 8.14 9.99
C PHE A 89 13.47 9.42 10.54
N GLU A 90 14.25 10.48 10.78
CA GLU A 90 13.73 11.75 11.30
C GLU A 90 12.64 12.36 10.40
N TYR A 91 12.75 12.19 9.09
CA TYR A 91 11.78 12.67 8.11
C TYR A 91 10.46 11.87 8.10
N TYR A 92 10.53 10.54 8.26
CA TYR A 92 9.37 9.65 8.11
C TYR A 92 8.75 9.15 9.43
N HIS A 93 9.51 8.99 10.52
CA HIS A 93 9.04 8.34 11.76
C HIS A 93 7.87 9.04 12.46
N LYS A 94 7.68 10.35 12.22
CA LYS A 94 6.54 11.10 12.75
C LYS A 94 5.23 10.76 12.05
N LYS A 95 5.30 9.99 10.96
CA LYS A 95 4.15 9.43 10.25
C LYS A 95 4.00 7.97 10.67
N HIS A 96 2.79 7.43 10.53
CA HIS A 96 2.52 6.01 10.70
C HIS A 96 3.08 5.19 9.51
N PHE A 97 4.32 5.47 9.13
CA PHE A 97 5.06 4.74 8.11
C PHE A 97 6.02 3.79 8.81
N GLU A 98 6.11 2.60 8.27
CA GLU A 98 7.19 1.68 8.56
C GLU A 98 8.34 1.99 7.62
N ILE A 99 9.55 1.82 8.13
CA ILE A 99 10.78 2.13 7.43
C ILE A 99 11.66 0.89 7.57
N TYR A 100 12.07 0.31 6.45
CA TYR A 100 12.98 -0.84 6.44
C TYR A 100 14.21 -0.47 5.63
N PHE A 101 15.39 -0.51 6.25
CA PHE A 101 16.65 -0.33 5.54
C PHE A 101 17.07 -1.65 4.89
N GLU A 102 17.88 -1.55 3.84
CA GLU A 102 18.37 -2.71 3.10
C GLU A 102 18.99 -3.77 4.03
N GLY A 103 18.44 -4.98 3.99
CA GLY A 103 18.88 -6.13 4.81
C GLY A 103 18.03 -6.36 6.07
N ASP A 104 17.18 -5.39 6.44
CA ASP A 104 16.23 -5.52 7.56
C ASP A 104 14.81 -5.88 7.11
N GLU A 105 14.54 -5.86 5.80
CA GLU A 105 13.26 -6.21 5.20
C GLU A 105 13.17 -7.67 4.75
N THR A 106 11.96 -8.22 4.83
CA THR A 106 11.53 -9.44 4.14
C THR A 106 10.33 -9.10 3.27
N MET A 107 10.43 -9.38 1.97
CA MET A 107 9.28 -9.30 1.07
C MET A 107 8.42 -10.55 1.25
N GLU A 108 7.21 -10.36 1.74
CA GLU A 108 6.20 -11.39 1.84
C GLU A 108 5.33 -11.43 0.59
N LYS A 109 4.87 -12.63 0.23
CA LYS A 109 3.98 -12.84 -0.91
C LYS A 109 3.01 -13.97 -0.62
N ASP A 110 1.73 -13.72 -0.80
CA ASP A 110 0.71 -14.75 -0.61
C ASP A 110 0.43 -15.57 -1.88
N SER A 111 -0.45 -16.57 -1.75
CA SER A 111 -0.86 -17.46 -2.84
C SER A 111 -1.60 -16.75 -3.98
N LYS A 112 -2.12 -15.53 -3.76
CA LYS A 112 -2.75 -14.69 -4.78
C LYS A 112 -1.77 -13.72 -5.44
N GLY A 113 -0.50 -13.76 -5.01
CA GLY A 113 0.58 -12.95 -5.53
C GLY A 113 0.64 -11.54 -4.96
N ARG A 114 -0.10 -11.25 -3.88
CA ARG A 114 -0.09 -9.95 -3.21
C ARG A 114 1.15 -9.82 -2.34
N ILE A 115 1.76 -8.64 -2.35
CA ILE A 115 3.07 -8.38 -1.75
C ILE A 115 2.94 -7.36 -0.62
N TRP A 116 3.68 -7.60 0.46
CA TRP A 116 3.93 -6.62 1.52
C TRP A 116 5.32 -6.84 2.11
N TYR A 117 5.80 -5.87 2.90
CA TYR A 117 7.09 -5.97 3.58
C TYR A 117 6.89 -6.19 5.08
N GLU A 118 7.71 -7.07 5.63
CA GLU A 118 7.89 -7.33 7.05
C GLU A 118 9.36 -7.12 7.41
N GLY A 119 9.68 -7.20 8.70
CA GLY A 119 11.08 -7.22 9.16
C GLY A 119 11.32 -6.30 10.33
N LYS A 120 12.57 -5.90 10.51
CA LYS A 120 12.96 -4.98 11.59
C LYS A 120 12.67 -3.56 11.14
N ASN A 121 11.53 -3.03 11.60
CA ASN A 121 11.22 -1.62 11.41
C ASN A 121 12.32 -0.76 12.05
N ALA A 122 12.73 0.31 11.36
CA ALA A 122 13.74 1.21 11.84
C ALA A 122 13.32 1.78 13.20
N VAL A 123 14.19 1.60 14.19
CA VAL A 123 14.09 2.26 15.49
C VAL A 123 15.21 3.28 15.58
N LYS A 124 15.03 4.30 16.41
CA LYS A 124 16.01 5.40 16.55
C LYS A 124 17.40 4.90 16.99
N GLU A 125 17.45 3.76 17.65
CA GLU A 125 18.66 3.13 18.15
C GLU A 125 19.44 2.49 17.01
N ASN A 126 20.76 2.74 16.94
CA ASN A 126 21.70 2.18 15.96
C ASN A 126 21.60 2.70 14.51
N LEU A 127 20.92 3.83 14.26
CA LEU A 127 20.91 4.46 12.93
C LEU A 127 22.23 5.16 12.63
N SER A 128 22.77 4.91 11.44
CA SER A 128 23.95 5.63 10.94
C SER A 128 23.65 7.12 10.76
N ILE A 129 24.63 7.95 11.17
CA ILE A 129 24.64 9.41 10.98
C ILE A 129 25.44 9.78 9.71
N GLU A 130 26.20 8.82 9.17
CA GLU A 130 27.00 9.06 7.96
C GLU A 130 26.09 9.23 6.75
N ASN A 131 26.37 10.26 5.95
CA ASN A 131 25.67 10.46 4.70
C ASN A 131 26.23 9.54 3.62
N ASN A 132 25.38 9.22 2.66
CA ASN A 132 25.61 8.24 1.61
C ASN A 132 25.92 8.93 0.26
N LYS A 133 26.65 10.06 0.30
CA LYS A 133 26.99 10.85 -0.90
C LYS A 133 27.74 10.00 -1.92
N GLY A 134 27.26 9.96 -3.16
CA GLY A 134 27.87 9.18 -4.24
C GLY A 134 27.68 7.66 -4.12
N ARG A 135 27.12 7.15 -3.03
CA ARG A 135 26.72 5.75 -2.84
C ARG A 135 25.37 5.67 -2.13
N PRO A 136 24.27 6.03 -2.81
CA PRO A 136 22.94 6.07 -2.19
C PRO A 136 22.55 4.73 -1.57
N ILE A 137 21.95 4.76 -0.38
CA ILE A 137 21.36 3.57 0.25
C ILE A 137 19.94 3.35 -0.25
N GLN A 138 19.50 2.09 -0.19
CA GLN A 138 18.11 1.72 -0.48
C GLN A 138 17.34 1.49 0.82
N PHE A 139 16.07 1.87 0.80
CA PHE A 139 15.16 1.62 1.91
C PHE A 139 13.72 1.60 1.41
N ILE A 140 12.86 0.98 2.20
CA ILE A 140 11.43 0.87 1.94
C ILE A 140 10.69 1.70 2.95
N ILE A 141 9.75 2.51 2.46
CA ILE A 141 8.69 3.06 3.30
C ILE A 141 7.38 2.37 2.96
N GLN A 142 6.64 1.98 3.99
CA GLN A 142 5.38 1.29 3.85
C GLN A 142 4.31 1.92 4.73
N SER A 143 3.10 2.01 4.21
CA SER A 143 1.93 2.46 4.95
C SER A 143 0.82 1.42 4.87
N LYS A 144 0.26 1.09 6.03
CA LYS A 144 -0.76 0.06 6.18
C LYS A 144 -2.06 0.65 6.67
N LYS A 145 -3.17 0.15 6.13
CA LYS A 145 -4.51 0.48 6.63
C LYS A 145 -5.41 -0.75 6.61
N GLU A 146 -5.76 -1.22 7.81
CA GLU A 146 -6.82 -2.20 7.99
C GLU A 146 -8.16 -1.61 7.56
N PHE A 147 -9.01 -2.45 6.99
CA PHE A 147 -10.38 -2.11 6.68
C PHE A 147 -11.32 -3.26 7.02
N SER A 148 -12.44 -2.95 7.66
CA SER A 148 -13.52 -3.89 7.94
C SER A 148 -14.62 -3.80 6.88
N TYR A 149 -15.25 -4.94 6.59
CA TYR A 149 -16.48 -5.02 5.79
C TYR A 149 -17.70 -4.88 6.71
N PRO A 150 -18.88 -4.43 6.21
CA PRO A 150 -19.26 -4.18 4.82
C PRO A 150 -19.70 -2.71 4.58
N PHE A 151 -19.68 -2.20 3.34
CA PHE A 151 -20.10 -0.84 2.96
C PHE A 151 -19.17 0.33 3.35
N PHE A 152 -18.26 0.69 2.45
CA PHE A 152 -17.79 2.08 2.34
C PHE A 152 -18.80 2.94 1.56
N ILE A 153 -20.05 3.01 2.00
CA ILE A 153 -20.93 4.12 1.60
C ILE A 153 -20.82 5.15 2.72
N SER A 154 -19.84 6.06 2.61
CA SER A 154 -19.93 7.33 3.30
C SER A 154 -20.93 8.18 2.52
N PHE A 155 -22.09 8.48 3.14
CA PHE A 155 -23.01 9.52 2.69
C PHE A 155 -22.32 10.90 2.73
#